data_AF-A0A355DUA0-F1
#
_entry.id   AF-A0A355DUA0-F1
#
_cell.length_a   1.000
_cell.length_b   1.000
_cell.length_c   1.000
_cell.angle_alpha   90.00
_cell.angle_beta   90.00
_cell.angle_gamma   90.00
#
_symmetry.space_group_name_H-M   'P 1'
#
loop_
_entity.id
_entity.type
_entity.pdbx_description
1 polymer ?
#
loop_
_entity_poly.entity_id
_entity_poly.type
_entity_poly.pdbx_seq_one_letter_code
_entity_poly.pdbx_strand_id
1 'polypeptide(L)'
;MKKVFFLLGELDDDDIDWMIAVGRREEVVAGTVLIEEGRPIDTLHILLEGTLAVSVAALEGKTIARLTSGAVVGEMSFADARPPSA
;
A
#
# COMPACT_ATOMS: atom_id res chain seq x y z
N MET A 1 15.06 0.94 6.95
CA MET A 1 14.87 1.95 5.88
C MET A 1 15.23 1.30 4.55
N LYS A 2 14.47 1.52 3.47
CA LYS A 2 14.65 1.01 2.07
C LYS A 2 13.57 0.01 1.56
N LYS A 3 12.33 0.44 1.39
CA LYS A 3 11.42 -0.22 0.42
C LYS A 3 10.62 0.80 -0.38
N VAL A 4 10.06 1.81 0.29
CA VAL A 4 9.33 2.94 -0.30
C VAL A 4 10.12 3.67 -1.41
N PHE A 5 11.45 3.74 -1.33
CA PHE A 5 12.27 4.52 -2.25
C PHE A 5 12.48 3.90 -3.64
N PHE A 6 12.14 2.64 -3.88
CA PHE A 6 12.42 2.03 -5.20
C PHE A 6 11.38 2.37 -6.27
N LEU A 7 10.10 2.48 -5.91
CA LEU A 7 9.07 2.80 -6.90
C LEU A 7 8.95 4.31 -7.11
N LEU A 8 8.87 5.10 -6.03
CA LEU A 8 8.73 6.55 -6.12
C LEU A 8 10.02 7.28 -6.49
N GLY A 9 11.19 6.65 -6.32
CA GLY A 9 12.48 7.26 -6.64
C GLY A 9 12.82 7.27 -8.13
N GLU A 10 12.09 6.51 -8.94
CA GLU A 10 12.27 6.42 -10.39
C GLU A 10 11.27 7.30 -11.17
N LEU A 11 10.32 7.91 -10.47
CA LEU A 11 9.31 8.78 -11.07
C LEU A 11 9.83 10.21 -11.20
N ASP A 12 9.56 10.84 -12.33
CA ASP A 12 9.85 12.26 -12.53
C ASP A 12 8.66 13.15 -12.10
N ASP A 13 8.84 14.47 -12.21
CA ASP A 13 7.82 15.44 -11.77
C ASP A 13 6.50 15.29 -12.57
N ASP A 14 6.57 14.92 -13.85
CA ASP A 14 5.38 14.72 -14.70
C ASP A 14 4.62 13.45 -14.27
N ASP A 15 5.33 12.38 -13.92
CA ASP A 15 4.73 11.17 -13.36
C ASP A 15 4.00 11.46 -12.03
N ILE A 16 4.61 12.28 -11.17
CA ILE A 16 4.00 12.67 -9.89
C ILE A 16 2.75 13.53 -10.11
N ASP A 17 2.81 14.50 -11.01
CA ASP A 17 1.65 15.34 -11.36
C ASP A 17 0.52 14.49 -11.94
N TRP A 18 0.84 13.52 -12.80
CA TRP A 18 -0.13 12.57 -13.32
C TRP A 18 -0.77 11.73 -12.19
N MET A 19 0.03 11.19 -11.27
CA MET A 19 -0.47 10.43 -10.12
C MET A 19 -1.40 11.26 -9.23
N ILE A 20 -1.11 12.55 -9.03
CA ILE A 20 -1.98 13.46 -8.29
C ILE A 20 -3.29 13.70 -9.05
N ALA A 21 -3.21 13.86 -10.37
CA ALA A 21 -4.38 14.15 -11.21
C ALA A 21 -5.34 12.95 -11.33
N VAL A 22 -4.82 11.72 -11.42
CA VAL A 22 -5.64 10.51 -11.61
C VAL A 22 -5.88 9.73 -10.32
N GLY A 23 -5.07 9.96 -9.29
CA GLY A 23 -5.15 9.27 -8.01
C GLY A 23 -6.40 9.66 -7.22
N ARG A 24 -6.91 8.72 -6.43
CA ARG A 24 -8.02 8.97 -5.51
C ARG A 24 -7.49 9.14 -4.09
N ARG A 25 -7.71 10.32 -3.51
CA ARG A 25 -7.48 10.54 -2.07
C ARG A 25 -8.71 10.09 -1.30
N GLU A 26 -8.48 9.25 -0.29
CA GLU A 26 -9.55 8.73 0.57
C GLU A 26 -9.16 8.81 2.03
N GLU A 27 -10.13 9.16 2.87
CA GLU A 27 -10.03 9.00 4.32
C GLU A 27 -10.79 7.74 4.71
N VAL A 28 -10.15 6.90 5.53
CA VAL A 28 -10.73 5.65 6.02
C VAL A 28 -10.75 5.64 7.53
N VAL A 29 -11.75 4.98 8.10
CA VAL A 29 -11.86 4.83 9.56
C VAL A 29 -10.92 3.75 10.07
N ALA A 30 -10.55 3.83 11.34
CA ALA A 30 -9.74 2.79 11.97
C ALA A 30 -10.45 1.42 11.89
N GLY A 31 -9.69 0.39 11.51
CA GLY A 31 -10.20 -0.96 11.32
C GLY A 31 -10.68 -1.28 9.89
N THR A 32 -10.69 -0.30 8.97
CA THR A 32 -10.89 -0.59 7.55
C THR A 32 -9.75 -1.46 7.01
N VAL A 33 -10.10 -2.59 6.41
CA VAL A 33 -9.16 -3.44 5.66
C VAL A 33 -8.99 -2.86 4.27
N LEU A 34 -7.78 -2.39 3.95
CA LEU A 34 -7.45 -1.84 2.64
C LEU A 34 -7.06 -2.93 1.62
N ILE A 35 -6.33 -3.93 2.10
CA ILE A 35 -5.81 -5.05 1.30
C ILE A 35 -6.11 -6.32 2.08
N GLU A 36 -6.60 -7.34 1.39
CA GLU A 36 -6.94 -8.64 1.95
C GLU A 36 -5.97 -9.69 1.40
N GLU A 37 -5.30 -10.44 2.29
CA GLU A 37 -4.36 -11.50 1.92
C GLU A 37 -5.01 -12.50 0.96
N GLY A 38 -4.30 -12.85 -0.12
CA GLY A 38 -4.77 -13.83 -1.09
C GLY A 38 -5.87 -13.34 -2.05
N ARG A 39 -6.38 -12.11 -1.87
CA ARG A 39 -7.37 -11.52 -2.76
C ARG A 39 -6.71 -10.63 -3.83
N PRO A 40 -6.92 -10.87 -5.13
CA PRO A 40 -6.36 -10.02 -6.18
C PRO A 40 -6.76 -8.55 -5.98
N ILE A 41 -5.83 -7.65 -6.26
CA ILE A 41 -6.02 -6.20 -6.21
C ILE A 41 -5.65 -5.59 -7.56
N ASP A 42 -6.25 -4.46 -7.88
CA ASP A 42 -5.99 -3.63 -9.06
C ASP A 42 -5.58 -2.20 -8.69
N THR A 43 -5.25 -1.97 -7.41
CA THR A 43 -4.81 -0.69 -6.87
C THR A 43 -3.58 -0.85 -6.00
N LEU A 44 -2.76 0.21 -5.94
CA LEU A 44 -1.78 0.41 -4.87
C LEU A 44 -2.21 1.58 -4.00
N HIS A 45 -1.79 1.60 -2.73
CA HIS A 45 -2.13 2.67 -1.81
C HIS A 45 -0.86 3.35 -1.27
N ILE A 46 -0.91 4.67 -1.17
CA ILE A 46 0.11 5.49 -0.52
C ILE A 46 -0.50 6.03 0.78
N LEU A 47 0.09 5.67 1.92
CA LEU A 47 -0.36 6.16 3.21
C LEU A 47 0.10 7.61 3.42
N LEU A 48 -0.83 8.55 3.30
CA LEU A 48 -0.53 9.98 3.49
C LEU A 48 -0.45 10.33 4.99
N GLU A 49 -1.41 9.86 5.78
CA GLU A 49 -1.51 10.14 7.22
C GLU A 49 -2.01 8.93 8.00
N GLY A 50 -1.53 8.76 9.24
CA GLY A 50 -1.99 7.71 10.16
C GLY A 50 -1.06 6.50 10.24
N THR A 51 -1.64 5.33 10.50
CA THR A 51 -0.89 4.07 10.68
C THR A 51 -1.69 2.91 10.12
N LEU A 52 -1.01 2.03 9.38
CA LEU A 52 -1.55 0.76 8.93
C LEU A 52 -0.94 -0.38 9.76
N ALA A 53 -1.76 -1.37 10.10
CA ALA A 53 -1.30 -2.63 10.66
C ALA A 53 -1.32 -3.69 9.56
N VAL A 54 -0.23 -4.44 9.44
CA VAL A 54 -0.12 -5.59 8.52
C VAL A 54 -0.23 -6.85 9.34
N SER A 55 -1.10 -7.77 8.94
CA SER A 55 -1.36 -9.04 9.63
C SER A 55 -1.47 -10.17 8.61
N VAL A 56 -1.09 -11.37 9.00
CA VAL A 56 -1.19 -12.56 8.13
C VAL A 56 -2.07 -13.62 8.77
N ALA A 57 -2.90 -14.26 7.96
CA ALA A 57 -3.82 -15.33 8.37
C ALA A 57 -3.05 -16.53 8.94
N ALA A 58 -1.87 -16.83 8.38
CA ALA A 58 -0.98 -17.91 8.85
C ALA A 58 -0.53 -17.75 10.32
N LEU A 59 -0.63 -16.53 10.89
CA LEU A 59 -0.32 -16.23 12.29
C LEU A 59 -1.56 -15.81 13.08
N GLU A 60 -2.73 -16.36 12.75
CA GLU A 60 -4.01 -16.09 13.44
C GLU A 60 -4.37 -14.59 13.43
N GLY A 61 -4.04 -13.87 12.34
CA GLY A 61 -4.29 -12.44 12.21
C GLY A 61 -3.39 -11.56 13.08
N LYS A 62 -2.29 -12.11 13.61
CA LYS A 62 -1.33 -11.33 14.38
C LYS A 62 -0.71 -10.23 13.52
N THR A 63 -0.64 -9.03 14.08
CA THR A 63 0.10 -7.92 13.46
C THR A 63 1.59 -8.24 13.40
N ILE A 64 2.15 -8.26 12.20
CA ILE A 64 3.56 -8.51 11.93
C ILE A 64 4.34 -7.23 11.64
N ALA A 65 3.66 -6.15 11.23
CA ALA A 65 4.27 -4.85 11.00
C ALA A 65 3.27 -3.72 11.23
N ARG A 66 3.80 -2.53 11.53
CA ARG A 66 3.06 -1.27 11.48
C ARG A 66 3.76 -0.33 10.53
N LEU A 67 3.00 0.26 9.63
CA LEU A 67 3.47 1.18 8.61
C LEU A 67 2.97 2.59 8.95
N THR A 68 3.82 3.58 8.74
CA THR A 68 3.53 5.00 8.97
C THR A 68 3.45 5.75 7.66
N SER A 69 3.03 7.01 7.69
CA SER A 69 3.02 7.92 6.54
C SER A 69 4.24 7.79 5.62
N GLY A 70 3.98 7.84 4.31
CA GLY A 70 4.96 7.58 3.25
C GLY A 70 5.07 6.10 2.85
N ALA A 71 4.43 5.17 3.57
CA ALA A 71 4.39 3.78 3.16
C ALA A 71 3.58 3.60 1.86
N VAL A 72 4.08 2.75 0.98
CA VAL A 72 3.34 2.23 -0.18
C VAL A 72 3.01 0.78 0.10
N VAL A 73 1.77 0.36 -0.17
CA VAL A 73 1.30 -1.00 0.02
C VAL A 73 0.53 -1.49 -1.21
N GLY A 74 0.58 -2.80 -1.46
CA GLY A 74 -0.03 -3.43 -2.63
C GLY A 74 0.79 -3.26 -3.92
N GLU A 75 1.94 -2.59 -3.86
CA GLU A 75 2.78 -2.27 -5.02
C GLU A 75 3.23 -3.51 -5.78
N MET A 76 3.65 -4.55 -5.05
CA MET A 76 4.10 -5.81 -5.66
C MET A 76 2.95 -6.56 -6.33
N SER A 77 1.78 -6.55 -5.69
CA SER A 77 0.60 -7.25 -6.19
C SER A 77 0.00 -6.55 -7.40
N PHE A 78 -0.01 -5.21 -7.38
CA PHE A 78 -0.41 -4.39 -8.50
C PHE A 78 0.51 -4.58 -9.71
N ALA A 79 1.84 -4.57 -9.52
CA ALA A 79 2.80 -4.70 -10.60
C ALA A 79 2.91 -6.13 -11.16
N ASP A 80 2.95 -7.15 -10.30
CA ASP A 80 3.15 -8.54 -10.71
C ASP A 80 1.84 -9.30 -11.00
N ALA A 81 0.68 -8.67 -10.79
CA ALA A 81 -0.64 -9.30 -10.84
C ALA A 81 -0.77 -10.56 -9.94
N ARG A 82 -0.02 -10.58 -8.83
CA ARG A 82 -0.05 -11.66 -7.83
C ARG A 82 -0.86 -11.25 -6.61
N PRO A 83 -1.61 -12.17 -5.98
CA PRO A 83 -2.32 -11.84 -4.74
C PRO A 83 -1.38 -11.32 -3.63
N PRO A 84 -1.83 -10.38 -2.79
CA PRO A 84 -1.11 -9.91 -1.62
C PRO A 84 -0.74 -11.04 -0.68
N SER A 85 0.46 -10.96 -0.10
CA SER A 85 0.96 -11.95 0.87
C SER A 85 0.58 -11.64 2.33
N ALA A 86 -0.02 -10.47 2.57
CA ALA A 86 -0.46 -9.97 3.86
C ALA A 86 -1.45 -8.81 3.67
#